data_AF-A0A7Y5GS06-F1
#
_entry.id   AF-A0A7Y5GS06-F1
#
_cell.length_a   1.000
_cell.length_b   1.000
_cell.length_c   1.000
_cell.angle_alpha   90.00
_cell.angle_beta   90.00
_cell.angle_gamma   90.00
#
_symmetry.space_group_name_H-M   'P 1'
#
loop_
_entity.id
_entity.type
_entity.pdbx_description
1 polymer ?
#
loop_
_entity_poly.entity_id
_entity_poly.type
_entity_poly.pdbx_seq_one_letter_code
_entity_poly.pdbx_strand_id
1 'polypeptide(L)'
;NYCELNPLLTGSIKKLWGTSSSDIYAVGELGNIAHWDGVSWKKIESGTDLDIFSITGSGNINSSQNIVGIAGSWQTGVSVIIQIDPKQLKVVQKTDKPFLLESGTIIKNRKYYFGGAGIFTSYNINSEFKLLEGHPNYFTHSIFAKDYNDVYGSRSFGVISHYNGYTWYHRTQYSINGMMPRYSIIRSYGDNVVAAGQVSNPNGININAAITIGKRN
;
A
#
# COMPACT_ATOMS: atom_id res chain seq x y z
N ASN A 1 25.59 -14.06 12.90
CA ASN A 1 24.39 -14.76 12.36
C ASN A 1 23.63 -13.76 11.50
N TYR A 2 23.76 -13.88 10.18
CA TYR A 2 23.21 -12.91 9.23
C TYR A 2 21.71 -13.16 9.05
N CYS A 3 20.90 -12.10 9.17
CA CYS A 3 19.44 -12.11 8.99
C CYS A 3 19.07 -12.14 7.50
N GLU A 4 19.55 -13.14 6.76
CA GLU A 4 19.35 -13.21 5.31
C GLU A 4 18.00 -13.84 4.98
N LEU A 5 17.21 -13.12 4.17
CA LEU A 5 15.95 -13.60 3.59
C LEU A 5 16.21 -14.49 2.35
N ASN A 6 17.42 -14.47 1.79
CA ASN A 6 17.82 -15.30 0.65
C ASN A 6 18.40 -16.62 1.21
N PRO A 7 18.01 -17.83 0.74
CA PRO A 7 17.33 -18.16 -0.52
C PRO A 7 15.81 -18.38 -0.41
N LEU A 8 15.16 -17.92 0.66
CA LEU A 8 13.76 -18.26 0.94
C LEU A 8 12.79 -17.78 -0.15
N LEU A 9 13.06 -16.61 -0.73
CA LEU A 9 12.22 -15.97 -1.74
C LEU A 9 13.01 -15.74 -3.02
N THR A 10 12.36 -15.90 -4.16
CA THR A 10 12.91 -15.62 -5.49
C THR A 10 12.36 -14.32 -6.06
N GLY A 11 13.21 -13.50 -6.69
CA GLY A 11 12.78 -12.21 -7.23
C GLY A 11 12.76 -11.08 -6.21
N SER A 12 12.19 -9.94 -6.60
CA SER A 12 12.33 -8.67 -5.88
C SER A 12 11.30 -8.51 -4.76
N ILE A 13 11.76 -8.04 -3.60
CA ILE A 13 10.87 -7.58 -2.52
C ILE A 13 10.29 -6.22 -2.89
N LYS A 14 8.97 -6.07 -2.75
CA LYS A 14 8.23 -4.84 -3.09
C LYS A 14 7.83 -4.06 -1.84
N LYS A 15 7.49 -4.74 -0.75
CA LYS A 15 7.02 -4.06 0.47
C LYS A 15 7.39 -4.81 1.74
N LEU A 16 7.69 -4.04 2.78
CA LEU A 16 7.78 -4.49 4.17
C LEU A 16 6.67 -3.85 5.00
N TRP A 17 6.13 -4.60 5.94
CA TRP A 17 5.24 -4.10 6.99
C TRP A 17 5.48 -4.89 8.27
N GLY A 18 5.37 -4.28 9.44
CA GLY A 18 5.56 -4.97 10.70
C GLY A 18 5.09 -4.16 11.89
N THR A 19 4.99 -4.80 13.05
CA THR A 19 4.60 -4.14 14.30
C THR A 19 5.79 -3.91 15.24
N SER A 20 6.90 -4.62 15.02
CA SER A 20 8.14 -4.49 15.81
C SER A 20 9.35 -5.00 15.01
N SER A 21 10.55 -4.84 15.55
CA SER A 21 11.78 -5.41 14.97
C SER A 21 11.79 -6.96 14.95
N SER A 22 10.88 -7.59 15.68
CA SER A 22 10.69 -9.05 15.75
C SER A 22 9.36 -9.51 15.16
N ASP A 23 8.67 -8.65 14.41
CA ASP A 23 7.43 -8.99 13.72
C ASP A 23 7.35 -8.19 12.42
N ILE A 24 7.96 -8.73 11.37
CA ILE A 24 8.07 -8.09 10.05
C ILE A 24 7.60 -9.05 8.97
N TYR A 25 6.76 -8.58 8.07
CA TYR A 25 6.36 -9.26 6.86
C TYR A 25 7.03 -8.61 5.64
N ALA A 26 7.52 -9.44 4.74
CA ALA A 26 8.03 -9.06 3.44
C ALA A 26 7.17 -9.67 2.35
N VAL A 27 6.86 -8.89 1.31
CA VAL A 27 6.12 -9.36 0.14
C VAL A 27 6.78 -8.88 -1.15
N GLY A 28 6.59 -9.63 -2.24
CA GLY A 28 7.24 -9.30 -3.50
C GLY A 28 6.69 -10.02 -4.72
N GLU A 29 7.56 -10.15 -5.71
CA GLU A 29 7.28 -10.81 -6.98
C GLU A 29 6.90 -12.27 -6.79
N LEU A 30 6.21 -12.85 -7.78
CA LEU A 30 5.88 -14.28 -7.82
C LEU A 30 5.08 -14.75 -6.59
N GLY A 31 4.20 -13.90 -6.07
CA GLY A 31 3.38 -14.25 -4.91
C GLY A 31 4.14 -14.40 -3.59
N ASN A 32 5.38 -13.91 -3.50
CA ASN A 32 6.21 -14.16 -2.32
C ASN A 32 5.70 -13.44 -1.08
N ILE A 33 5.62 -14.18 0.03
CA ILE A 33 5.38 -13.68 1.39
C ILE A 33 6.35 -14.37 2.35
N ALA A 34 7.03 -13.60 3.19
CA ALA A 34 7.79 -14.12 4.32
C ALA A 34 7.51 -13.32 5.59
N HIS A 35 7.68 -13.97 6.73
CA HIS A 35 7.54 -13.40 8.07
C HIS A 35 8.83 -13.59 8.87
N TRP A 36 9.29 -12.53 9.51
CA TRP A 36 10.41 -12.49 10.44
C TRP A 36 9.89 -12.40 11.86
N ASP A 37 10.27 -13.38 12.68
CA ASP A 37 9.84 -13.50 14.07
C ASP A 37 10.87 -12.96 15.09
N GLY A 38 11.88 -12.22 14.62
CA GLY A 38 13.01 -11.78 15.45
C GLY A 38 14.20 -12.74 15.44
N VAL A 39 14.02 -13.96 14.93
CA VAL A 39 15.05 -15.00 14.91
C VAL A 39 15.29 -15.53 13.51
N SER A 40 14.23 -15.84 12.75
CA SER A 40 14.33 -16.36 11.39
C SER A 40 13.18 -15.93 10.49
N TRP A 41 13.44 -15.99 9.18
CA TRP A 41 12.40 -15.79 8.17
C TRP A 41 11.67 -17.11 7.88
N LYS A 42 10.34 -17.05 7.78
CA LYS A 42 9.45 -18.16 7.45
C LYS A 42 8.60 -17.79 6.24
N LYS A 43 8.53 -18.67 5.24
CA LYS A 43 7.72 -18.44 4.04
C LYS A 43 6.25 -18.70 4.37
N ILE A 44 5.37 -17.86 3.83
CA ILE A 44 3.92 -18.04 3.87
C ILE A 44 3.45 -18.26 2.44
N GLU A 45 2.75 -19.36 2.18
CA GLU A 45 2.21 -19.61 0.85
C GLU A 45 1.02 -18.67 0.58
N SER A 46 1.15 -17.83 -0.45
CA SER A 46 0.15 -16.83 -0.82
C SER A 46 -1.05 -17.42 -1.58
N GLY A 47 -0.82 -18.55 -2.27
CA GLY A 47 -1.79 -19.17 -3.15
C GLY A 47 -2.05 -18.39 -4.44
N THR A 48 -1.14 -17.53 -4.88
CA THR A 48 -1.18 -16.83 -6.17
C THR A 48 0.25 -16.59 -6.67
N ASP A 49 0.45 -16.56 -7.98
CA ASP A 49 1.74 -16.18 -8.58
C ASP A 49 1.80 -14.70 -8.96
N LEU A 50 0.74 -13.93 -8.68
CA LEU A 50 0.72 -12.49 -8.91
C LEU A 50 1.71 -11.78 -8.00
N ASP A 51 2.33 -10.72 -8.51
CA ASP A 51 3.16 -9.84 -7.70
C ASP A 51 2.35 -9.21 -6.57
N ILE A 52 2.89 -9.25 -5.36
CA ILE A 52 2.28 -8.64 -4.19
C ILE A 52 2.88 -7.24 -4.01
N PHE A 53 2.13 -6.21 -4.38
CA PHE A 53 2.58 -4.81 -4.38
C PHE A 53 2.64 -4.21 -2.98
N SER A 54 1.73 -4.63 -2.09
CA SER A 54 1.62 -4.03 -0.77
C SER A 54 1.15 -5.04 0.26
N ILE A 55 1.60 -4.83 1.49
CA ILE A 55 1.13 -5.50 2.69
C ILE A 55 0.87 -4.44 3.77
N THR A 56 -0.21 -4.61 4.52
CA THR A 56 -0.60 -3.73 5.61
C THR A 56 -1.30 -4.54 6.69
N GLY A 57 -1.25 -4.06 7.93
CA GLY A 57 -2.07 -4.62 8.99
C GLY A 57 -2.50 -3.59 10.03
N SER A 58 -3.49 -3.96 10.83
CA SER A 58 -3.84 -3.24 12.06
C SER A 58 -2.84 -3.65 13.15
N GLY A 59 -2.03 -2.70 13.65
CA GLY A 59 -1.08 -2.99 14.74
C GLY A 59 -1.78 -3.55 15.98
N ASN A 60 -1.04 -4.27 16.85
CA ASN A 60 -1.53 -5.04 18.00
C ASN A 60 -2.71 -4.41 18.76
N ILE A 61 -3.94 -4.73 18.36
CA ILE A 61 -5.14 -4.47 19.17
C ILE A 61 -5.54 -5.81 19.79
N ASN A 62 -5.06 -6.04 21.01
CA ASN A 62 -5.59 -6.94 22.06
C ASN A 62 -6.02 -8.39 21.72
N SER A 63 -5.74 -8.95 20.52
CA SER A 63 -5.67 -10.40 20.19
C SER A 63 -5.92 -10.77 18.72
N SER A 64 -6.30 -9.83 17.84
CA SER A 64 -6.65 -10.13 16.44
C SER A 64 -6.03 -9.14 15.45
N GLN A 65 -4.71 -9.22 15.27
CA GLN A 65 -4.01 -8.53 14.19
C GLN A 65 -4.57 -9.02 12.86
N ASN A 66 -4.99 -8.07 12.02
CA ASN A 66 -5.51 -8.33 10.68
C ASN A 66 -4.48 -7.84 9.69
N ILE A 67 -3.99 -8.75 8.84
CA ILE A 67 -2.97 -8.48 7.84
C ILE A 67 -3.56 -8.76 6.48
N VAL A 68 -3.42 -7.78 5.58
CA VAL A 68 -3.88 -7.86 4.21
C VAL A 68 -2.72 -7.58 3.25
N GLY A 69 -2.50 -8.51 2.33
CA GLY A 69 -1.70 -8.35 1.13
C GLY A 69 -2.56 -7.95 -0.07
N ILE A 70 -1.96 -7.22 -1.00
CA ILE A 70 -2.57 -6.79 -2.26
C ILE A 70 -1.68 -7.29 -3.38
N ALA A 71 -2.17 -8.31 -4.09
CA ALA A 71 -1.54 -8.84 -5.29
C ALA A 71 -2.26 -8.33 -6.53
N GLY A 72 -1.55 -8.21 -7.65
CA GLY A 72 -2.18 -7.80 -8.90
C GLY A 72 -1.28 -7.93 -10.11
N SER A 73 -1.85 -7.61 -11.28
CA SER A 73 -1.11 -7.58 -12.53
C SER A 73 -1.45 -6.31 -13.29
N TRP A 74 -0.40 -5.58 -13.67
CA TRP A 74 -0.54 -4.40 -14.54
C TRP A 74 -0.97 -4.77 -15.95
N GLN A 75 -0.70 -6.00 -16.40
CA GLN A 75 -1.08 -6.49 -17.72
C GLN A 75 -2.57 -6.77 -17.82
N THR A 76 -3.15 -7.44 -16.81
CA THR A 76 -4.57 -7.82 -16.82
C THR A 76 -5.46 -6.81 -16.11
N GLY A 77 -4.88 -5.93 -15.28
CA GLY A 77 -5.61 -4.92 -14.53
C GLY A 77 -6.46 -5.50 -13.39
N VAL A 78 -6.19 -6.72 -12.92
CA VAL A 78 -6.92 -7.37 -11.81
C VAL A 78 -6.12 -7.35 -10.52
N SER A 79 -6.79 -7.59 -9.41
CA SER A 79 -6.14 -7.74 -8.11
C SER A 79 -6.75 -8.85 -7.27
N VAL A 80 -5.94 -9.39 -6.36
CA VAL A 80 -6.32 -10.37 -5.35
C VAL A 80 -5.97 -9.79 -4.00
N ILE A 81 -6.97 -9.67 -3.13
CA ILE A 81 -6.78 -9.28 -1.74
C ILE A 81 -6.54 -10.54 -0.92
N ILE A 82 -5.44 -10.60 -0.19
CA ILE A 82 -5.01 -11.78 0.57
C ILE A 82 -5.08 -11.46 2.06
N GLN A 83 -5.84 -12.22 2.84
CA GLN A 83 -5.84 -12.10 4.30
C GLN A 83 -4.96 -13.17 4.93
N ILE A 84 -4.06 -12.73 5.81
CA ILE A 84 -3.09 -13.60 6.49
C ILE A 84 -3.50 -13.70 7.96
N ASP A 85 -3.52 -14.92 8.49
CA ASP A 85 -3.58 -15.17 9.93
C ASP A 85 -2.15 -15.17 10.49
N PRO A 86 -1.77 -14.14 11.27
CA PRO A 86 -0.42 -14.03 11.82
C PRO A 86 -0.09 -15.11 12.85
N LYS A 87 -1.08 -15.74 13.49
CA LYS A 87 -0.86 -16.81 14.48
C LYS A 87 -0.56 -18.14 13.80
N GLN A 88 -1.25 -18.41 12.70
CA GLN A 88 -1.09 -19.65 11.94
C GLN A 88 -0.07 -19.55 10.80
N LEU A 89 0.41 -18.33 10.50
CA LEU A 89 1.32 -18.03 9.40
C LEU A 89 0.84 -18.59 8.06
N LYS A 90 -0.45 -18.36 7.77
CA LYS A 90 -1.08 -18.84 6.53
C LYS A 90 -2.08 -17.83 5.98
N VAL A 91 -2.30 -17.92 4.67
CA VAL A 91 -3.43 -17.25 4.04
C VAL A 91 -4.72 -17.94 4.48
N VAL A 92 -5.65 -17.16 5.01
CA VAL A 92 -6.98 -17.64 5.42
C VAL A 92 -8.06 -17.23 4.44
N GLN A 93 -7.81 -16.25 3.59
CA GLN A 93 -8.78 -15.78 2.61
C GLN A 93 -8.13 -15.09 1.42
N LYS A 94 -8.77 -15.22 0.26
CA LYS A 94 -8.47 -14.46 -0.95
C LYS A 94 -9.76 -13.90 -1.55
N THR A 95 -9.68 -12.71 -2.12
CA THR A 95 -10.82 -12.12 -2.85
C THR A 95 -10.34 -11.41 -4.10
N ASP A 96 -10.89 -11.81 -5.25
CA ASP A 96 -10.59 -11.19 -6.54
C ASP A 96 -11.26 -9.81 -6.68
N LYS A 97 -10.64 -8.94 -7.48
CA LYS A 97 -11.13 -7.62 -7.85
C LYS A 97 -10.89 -7.36 -9.34
N PRO A 98 -11.89 -6.86 -10.08
CA PRO A 98 -11.81 -6.64 -11.52
C PRO A 98 -11.08 -5.33 -11.89
N PHE A 99 -10.30 -4.79 -10.97
CA PHE A 99 -9.54 -3.56 -11.14
C PHE A 99 -8.25 -3.64 -10.31
N LEU A 100 -7.24 -2.91 -10.78
CA LEU A 100 -5.92 -2.95 -10.19
C LEU A 100 -5.86 -2.10 -8.92
N LEU A 101 -5.33 -2.70 -7.85
CA LEU A 101 -5.02 -2.06 -6.57
C LEU A 101 -3.52 -2.21 -6.32
N GLU A 102 -2.87 -1.14 -5.85
CA GLU A 102 -1.42 -1.12 -5.60
C GLU A 102 -1.11 -0.92 -4.11
N SER A 103 -2.02 -0.29 -3.35
CA SER A 103 -1.78 0.05 -1.95
C SER A 103 -3.05 -0.03 -1.11
N GLY A 104 -2.90 -0.26 0.18
CA GLY A 104 -4.02 -0.26 1.10
C GLY A 104 -3.61 0.06 2.53
N THR A 105 -4.62 0.33 3.35
CA THR A 105 -4.47 0.62 4.77
C THR A 105 -5.70 0.16 5.54
N ILE A 106 -5.52 -0.17 6.81
CA ILE A 106 -6.59 -0.67 7.70
C ILE A 106 -6.74 0.31 8.86
N ILE A 107 -7.95 0.82 9.05
CA ILE A 107 -8.30 1.73 10.14
C ILE A 107 -9.05 0.97 11.23
N LYS A 108 -8.51 1.04 12.45
CA LYS A 108 -9.14 0.52 13.69
C LYS A 108 -9.60 -0.93 13.57
N ASN A 109 -8.84 -1.75 12.84
CA ASN A 109 -9.13 -3.16 12.54
C ASN A 109 -10.52 -3.41 11.90
N ARG A 110 -11.11 -2.39 11.26
CA ARG A 110 -12.52 -2.42 10.86
C ARG A 110 -12.78 -2.00 9.43
N LYS A 111 -12.09 -0.96 8.95
CA LYS A 111 -12.34 -0.40 7.62
C LYS A 111 -11.06 -0.40 6.80
N TYR A 112 -11.19 -0.86 5.57
CA TYR A 112 -10.11 -0.89 4.60
C TYR A 112 -10.26 0.29 3.66
N TYR A 113 -9.11 0.84 3.26
CA TYR A 113 -9.01 1.74 2.14
C TYR A 113 -7.97 1.19 1.18
N PHE A 114 -8.29 1.17 -0.11
CA PHE A 114 -7.43 0.68 -1.17
C PHE A 114 -7.25 1.76 -2.23
N GLY A 115 -6.02 1.91 -2.71
CA GLY A 115 -5.65 2.79 -3.81
C GLY A 115 -5.20 1.97 -5.02
N GLY A 116 -5.57 2.43 -6.20
CA GLY A 116 -5.15 1.88 -7.49
C GLY A 116 -5.89 2.58 -8.61
N ALA A 117 -6.67 1.85 -9.40
CA ALA A 117 -7.57 2.40 -10.43
C ALA A 117 -8.57 3.45 -9.90
N GLY A 118 -8.78 3.50 -8.59
CA GLY A 118 -9.50 4.54 -7.87
C GLY A 118 -9.13 4.49 -6.39
N ILE A 119 -9.95 5.13 -5.54
CA ILE A 119 -9.88 4.90 -4.09
C ILE A 119 -11.13 4.19 -3.64
N PHE A 120 -10.95 3.00 -3.10
CA PHE A 120 -12.03 2.14 -2.66
C PHE A 120 -12.04 1.98 -1.15
N THR A 121 -13.20 1.72 -0.59
CA THR A 121 -13.35 1.35 0.80
C THR A 121 -14.23 0.13 0.99
N SER A 122 -13.96 -0.62 2.04
CA SER A 122 -14.80 -1.73 2.47
C SER A 122 -14.71 -1.93 3.98
N TYR A 123 -15.70 -2.59 4.57
CA TYR A 123 -15.64 -3.15 5.93
C TYR A 123 -15.31 -4.64 5.93
N ASN A 124 -15.34 -5.29 4.77
CA ASN A 124 -15.07 -6.72 4.59
C ASN A 124 -14.42 -6.94 3.22
N ILE A 125 -13.27 -7.59 3.16
CA ILE A 125 -12.56 -7.78 1.89
C ILE A 125 -13.38 -8.61 0.85
N ASN A 126 -14.35 -9.40 1.32
CA ASN A 126 -15.24 -10.21 0.48
C ASN A 126 -16.44 -9.45 -0.07
N SER A 127 -16.81 -8.33 0.55
CA SER A 127 -17.89 -7.52 0.01
C SER A 127 -17.42 -6.75 -1.21
N GLU A 128 -18.38 -6.23 -1.95
CA GLU A 128 -18.09 -5.23 -2.96
C GLU A 128 -17.36 -4.03 -2.35
N PHE A 129 -16.43 -3.47 -3.13
CA PHE A 129 -15.62 -2.33 -2.74
C PHE A 129 -16.31 -1.06 -3.22
N LYS A 130 -16.63 -0.16 -2.29
CA LYS A 130 -17.27 1.11 -2.62
C LYS A 130 -16.22 2.11 -3.11
N LEU A 131 -16.39 2.62 -4.32
CA LEU A 131 -15.60 3.74 -4.83
C LEU A 131 -15.91 5.02 -4.03
N LEU A 132 -14.86 5.75 -3.62
CA LEU A 132 -14.99 7.06 -2.99
C LEU A 132 -14.95 8.13 -4.07
N GLU A 133 -16.11 8.59 -4.49
CA GLU A 133 -16.25 9.62 -5.53
C GLU A 133 -15.69 11.00 -5.12
N GLY A 134 -15.68 11.92 -6.09
CA GLY A 134 -15.34 13.34 -5.87
C GLY A 134 -13.85 13.65 -5.97
N HIS A 135 -13.10 12.80 -6.67
CA HIS A 135 -11.67 13.01 -6.92
C HIS A 135 -11.31 12.80 -8.40
N PRO A 136 -10.18 13.36 -8.90
CA PRO A 136 -9.69 13.11 -10.25
C PRO A 136 -9.50 11.63 -10.52
N ASN A 137 -9.79 11.20 -11.75
CA ASN A 137 -9.62 9.82 -12.21
C ASN A 137 -8.15 9.54 -12.56
N TYR A 138 -7.29 9.56 -11.53
CA TYR A 138 -5.87 9.23 -11.63
C TYR A 138 -5.54 8.03 -10.77
N PHE A 139 -4.63 7.20 -11.26
CA PHE A 139 -4.18 6.01 -10.54
C PHE A 139 -3.54 6.42 -9.21
N THR A 140 -3.91 5.73 -8.13
CA THR A 140 -3.42 5.97 -6.77
C THR A 140 -2.34 4.94 -6.43
N HIS A 141 -1.09 5.37 -6.38
CA HIS A 141 0.07 4.50 -6.14
C HIS A 141 0.28 4.18 -4.66
N SER A 142 -0.06 5.12 -3.78
CA SER A 142 0.00 4.89 -2.35
C SER A 142 -1.16 5.55 -1.64
N ILE A 143 -1.74 4.82 -0.68
CA ILE A 143 -2.78 5.32 0.18
C ILE A 143 -2.36 5.18 1.63
N PHE A 144 -2.76 6.15 2.44
CA PHE A 144 -2.54 6.14 3.87
C PHE A 144 -3.71 6.82 4.56
N ALA A 145 -4.16 6.28 5.69
CA ALA A 145 -5.21 6.85 6.49
C ALA A 145 -4.81 6.78 7.96
N LYS A 146 -5.10 7.82 8.74
CA LYS A 146 -4.99 7.75 10.22
C LYS A 146 -6.33 7.48 10.88
N ASP A 147 -7.40 7.99 10.28
CA ASP A 147 -8.77 7.79 10.73
C ASP A 147 -9.72 7.70 9.53
N TYR A 148 -11.00 7.45 9.78
CA TYR A 148 -12.03 7.28 8.77
C TYR A 148 -12.19 8.49 7.84
N ASN A 149 -11.87 9.68 8.36
CA ASN A 149 -12.08 10.98 7.72
C ASN A 149 -10.75 11.70 7.47
N ASP A 150 -9.64 10.96 7.41
CA ASP A 150 -8.31 11.53 7.23
C ASP A 150 -7.48 10.56 6.40
N VAL A 151 -7.73 10.62 5.10
CA VAL A 151 -7.22 9.67 4.09
C VAL A 151 -6.44 10.45 3.04
N TYR A 152 -5.21 10.04 2.79
CA TYR A 152 -4.33 10.62 1.79
C TYR A 152 -4.03 9.62 0.68
N GLY A 153 -4.05 10.10 -0.55
CA GLY A 153 -3.66 9.35 -1.74
C GLY A 153 -2.58 10.08 -2.51
N SER A 154 -1.51 9.37 -2.86
CA SER A 154 -0.54 9.82 -3.86
C SER A 154 -0.95 9.27 -5.23
N ARG A 155 -1.15 10.18 -6.17
CA ARG A 155 -1.71 9.86 -7.48
C ARG A 155 -0.70 10.10 -8.58
N SER A 156 -0.99 9.55 -9.75
CA SER A 156 -0.29 9.91 -10.97
C SER A 156 -0.36 11.42 -11.22
N PHE A 157 0.57 11.92 -12.04
CA PHE A 157 0.63 13.34 -12.43
C PHE A 157 0.90 14.32 -11.26
N GLY A 158 1.60 13.86 -10.23
CA GLY A 158 2.03 14.70 -9.11
C GLY A 158 0.90 15.18 -8.21
N VAL A 159 -0.27 14.56 -8.32
CA VAL A 159 -1.44 14.92 -7.53
C VAL A 159 -1.37 14.21 -6.19
N ILE A 160 -1.51 14.98 -5.12
CA ILE A 160 -1.71 14.47 -3.78
C ILE A 160 -3.10 14.89 -3.34
N SER A 161 -3.79 14.00 -2.65
CA SER A 161 -5.17 14.24 -2.30
C SER A 161 -5.47 13.84 -0.89
N HIS A 162 -6.34 14.60 -0.25
CA HIS A 162 -6.72 14.44 1.14
C HIS A 162 -8.24 14.45 1.24
N TYR A 163 -8.80 13.38 1.80
CA TYR A 163 -10.22 13.28 2.15
C TYR A 163 -10.41 13.57 3.63
N ASN A 164 -11.23 14.57 3.93
CA ASN A 164 -11.50 15.04 5.29
C ASN A 164 -12.80 14.47 5.90
N GLY A 165 -13.41 13.44 5.28
CA GLY A 165 -14.71 12.90 5.69
C GLY A 165 -15.92 13.52 4.98
N TYR A 166 -15.73 14.64 4.26
CA TYR A 166 -16.79 15.30 3.51
C TYR A 166 -16.44 15.45 2.03
N THR A 167 -15.25 15.98 1.73
CA THR A 167 -14.79 16.25 0.37
C THR A 167 -13.31 15.90 0.19
N TRP A 168 -12.85 15.90 -1.06
CA TRP A 168 -11.45 15.78 -1.40
C TRP A 168 -10.83 17.15 -1.64
N TYR A 169 -9.66 17.37 -1.04
CA TYR A 169 -8.73 18.42 -1.42
C TYR A 169 -7.62 17.84 -2.27
N HIS A 170 -7.19 18.60 -3.27
CA HIS A 170 -6.13 18.21 -4.18
C HIS A 170 -5.02 19.26 -4.16
N ARG A 171 -3.78 18.80 -4.04
CA ARG A 171 -2.61 19.63 -4.30
C ARG A 171 -1.81 18.97 -5.41
N THR A 172 -1.61 19.71 -6.48
CA THR A 172 -0.69 19.31 -7.55
C THR A 172 0.63 19.99 -7.28
N GLN A 173 1.70 19.21 -7.14
CA GLN A 173 3.03 19.81 -7.11
C GLN A 173 3.39 20.26 -8.53
N TYR A 174 3.80 21.52 -8.67
CA TYR A 174 4.26 22.04 -9.95
C TYR A 174 5.41 21.21 -10.50
N SER A 175 5.35 21.01 -11.81
CA SER A 175 6.31 20.26 -12.59
C SER A 175 7.75 20.71 -12.33
N ILE A 176 8.65 19.77 -12.03
CA ILE A 176 10.09 20.07 -12.12
C ILE A 176 10.41 20.12 -13.62
N ASN A 177 10.76 21.30 -14.15
CA ASN A 177 11.06 21.52 -15.57
C ASN A 177 9.97 21.03 -16.56
N GLY A 178 8.69 21.26 -16.25
CA GLY A 178 7.57 20.86 -17.13
C GLY A 178 7.19 19.38 -17.05
N MET A 179 7.88 18.59 -16.22
CA MET A 179 7.62 17.17 -16.03
C MET A 179 6.81 16.88 -14.77
N MET A 180 5.87 15.93 -14.85
CA MET A 180 4.99 15.58 -13.73
C MET A 180 5.55 14.44 -12.87
N PRO A 181 5.65 14.61 -11.54
CA PRO A 181 6.12 13.55 -10.65
C PRO A 181 5.14 12.38 -10.56
N ARG A 182 5.66 11.20 -10.24
CA ARG A 182 4.91 10.05 -9.74
C ARG A 182 5.36 9.77 -8.31
N TYR A 183 4.46 10.01 -7.34
CA TYR A 183 4.71 9.70 -5.94
C TYR A 183 4.35 8.24 -5.66
N SER A 184 5.38 7.42 -5.44
CA SER A 184 5.26 5.99 -5.15
C SER A 184 4.89 5.71 -3.68
N ILE A 185 5.09 6.67 -2.78
CA ILE A 185 4.73 6.52 -1.37
C ILE A 185 4.22 7.83 -0.78
N ILE A 186 3.21 7.72 0.09
CA ILE A 186 2.76 8.80 0.97
C ILE A 186 2.58 8.29 2.39
N ARG A 187 3.12 9.00 3.37
CA ARG A 187 3.04 8.67 4.79
C ARG A 187 2.91 9.94 5.61
N SER A 188 2.61 9.78 6.89
CA SER A 188 2.61 10.89 7.84
C SER A 188 3.51 10.62 9.03
N TYR A 189 4.05 11.68 9.61
CA TYR A 189 4.71 11.66 10.90
C TYR A 189 4.33 12.89 11.71
N GLY A 190 3.73 12.69 12.87
CA GLY A 190 3.02 13.77 13.58
C GLY A 190 2.01 14.43 12.65
N ASP A 191 2.03 15.76 12.57
CA ASP A 191 1.13 16.54 11.71
C ASP A 191 1.65 16.72 10.28
N ASN A 192 2.80 16.15 9.93
CA ASN A 192 3.37 16.29 8.61
C ASN A 192 2.95 15.14 7.70
N VAL A 193 2.62 15.46 6.46
CA VAL A 193 2.42 14.48 5.38
C VAL A 193 3.60 14.60 4.42
N VAL A 194 4.19 13.45 4.10
CA VAL A 194 5.36 13.34 3.23
C VAL A 194 5.02 12.38 2.10
N ALA A 195 5.27 12.82 0.87
CA ALA A 195 5.23 11.98 -0.31
C ALA A 195 6.63 11.87 -0.91
N ALA A 196 7.00 10.68 -1.36
CA ALA A 196 8.24 10.47 -2.08
C ALA A 196 7.96 9.74 -3.40
N GLY A 197 8.76 10.06 -4.40
CA GLY A 197 8.51 9.61 -5.76
C GLY A 197 9.63 9.96 -6.72
N GLN A 198 9.33 9.76 -7.99
CA GLN A 198 10.25 10.01 -9.09
C GLN A 198 9.67 11.03 -10.07
N VAL A 199 10.55 11.80 -10.69
CA VAL A 199 10.27 12.57 -11.90
C VAL A 199 11.10 11.94 -13.01
N SER A 200 10.42 11.32 -13.98
CA SER A 200 11.07 10.54 -15.04
C SER A 200 11.42 11.43 -16.23
N ASN A 201 12.71 11.71 -16.44
CA ASN A 201 13.21 12.46 -17.60
C ASN A 201 13.18 11.58 -18.86
N PRO A 202 12.69 12.08 -20.01
CA PRO A 202 12.84 11.37 -21.28
C PRO A 202 14.29 10.98 -21.60
N ASN A 203 15.29 11.65 -21.02
CA ASN A 203 16.72 11.31 -21.13
C ASN A 203 17.20 10.26 -20.11
N GLY A 204 16.29 9.59 -19.37
CA GLY A 204 16.61 8.44 -18.51
C GLY A 204 17.08 8.76 -17.08
N ILE A 205 17.24 10.03 -16.71
CA ILE A 205 17.58 10.41 -15.33
C ILE A 205 16.29 10.51 -14.50
N ASN A 206 16.06 9.54 -13.63
CA ASN A 206 15.00 9.62 -12.61
C ASN A 206 15.49 10.52 -11.47
N ILE A 207 14.82 11.66 -11.27
CA ILE A 207 15.05 12.48 -10.07
C ILE A 207 14.12 11.96 -8.98
N ASN A 208 14.69 11.43 -7.90
CA ASN A 208 13.91 11.06 -6.72
C ASN A 208 13.62 12.33 -5.91
N ALA A 209 12.35 12.68 -5.75
CA ALA A 209 11.91 13.83 -4.98
C ALA A 209 11.19 13.33 -3.72
N ALA A 210 11.69 13.75 -2.55
CA ALA A 210 10.95 13.71 -1.29
C ALA A 210 10.33 15.09 -1.09
N ILE A 211 9.02 15.13 -0.92
CA ILE A 211 8.27 16.36 -0.77
C ILE A 211 7.51 16.30 0.54
N THR A 212 7.79 17.27 1.41
CA THR A 212 7.00 17.57 2.58
C THR A 212 5.87 18.50 2.16
N ILE A 213 4.63 18.09 2.39
CA ILE A 213 3.44 18.77 1.84
C ILE A 213 2.86 19.76 2.87
N GLY A 214 3.55 19.93 4.00
CA GLY A 214 3.23 20.91 5.04
C GLY A 214 2.57 20.32 6.28
N LYS A 215 2.27 21.20 7.24
CA LYS A 215 1.55 20.90 8.48
C LYS A 215 0.06 20.71 8.18
N ARG A 216 -0.52 19.70 8.82
CA ARG A 216 -1.96 19.50 8.95
C ARG A 216 -2.54 20.66 9.78
N ASN A 217 -3.55 21.34 9.22
CA ASN A 217 -4.45 22.21 9.98
C ASN A 217 -5.76 21.45 10.20
#